data_AF-A0A2S9JQ85-F1
#
_entry.id   AF-A0A2S9JQ85-F1
#
_cell.length_a   1.000
_cell.length_b   1.000
_cell.length_c   1.000
_cell.angle_alpha   90.00
_cell.angle_beta   90.00
_cell.angle_gamma   90.00
#
_symmetry.space_group_name_H-M   'P 1'
#
loop_
_entity.id
_entity.type
_entity.pdbx_description
1 polymer ?
#
loop_
_entity_poly.entity_id
_entity_poly.type
_entity_poly.pdbx_seq_one_letter_code
_entity_poly.pdbx_strand_id
1 'polypeptide(L)'
;MDELGTVAWFLGYGFVGLTGLAVVEKFIPLFPSYVLLMLLGMTVPDPQSLIATIAATTLGSTIGACCWFGIGRTLGGERVARKVGQYGKFIFLSPKLYERLTNAYRRNHFWVTMTGQTIPTARVYLALPAGILGLDFKIFSVATLLGSMLWNAPFLCLGYVLRTSEYDPFRAAFWAAVGLVGVETSIIAIVAIYRRRMSGRSSRQGLPVKQE
;
A
#
# COMPACT_ATOMS: atom_id res chain seq x y z
N MET A 1 4.58 -8.54 -26.85
CA MET A 1 3.89 -9.54 -26.01
C MET A 1 2.76 -8.80 -25.34
N ASP A 2 1.54 -9.15 -25.72
CA ASP A 2 0.36 -8.37 -25.41
C ASP A 2 0.09 -8.47 -23.90
N GLU A 3 -0.05 -7.33 -23.23
CA GLU A 3 -0.20 -7.27 -21.77
C GLU A 3 -1.38 -8.11 -21.25
N LEU A 4 -2.45 -8.17 -22.03
CA LEU A 4 -3.62 -9.03 -21.78
C LEU A 4 -3.29 -10.53 -21.94
N GLY A 5 -2.37 -10.89 -22.84
CA GLY A 5 -1.90 -12.25 -23.03
C GLY A 5 -1.11 -12.77 -21.83
N THR A 6 -0.31 -11.92 -21.19
CA THR A 6 0.41 -12.27 -19.96
C THR A 6 -0.56 -12.54 -18.80
N VAL A 7 -1.58 -11.69 -18.64
CA VAL A 7 -2.61 -11.89 -17.60
C VAL A 7 -3.40 -13.18 -17.86
N ALA A 8 -3.80 -13.44 -19.10
CA ALA A 8 -4.49 -14.67 -19.49
C ALA A 8 -3.64 -15.93 -19.25
N TRP A 9 -2.33 -15.85 -19.48
CA TRP A 9 -1.40 -16.96 -19.21
C TRP A 9 -1.34 -17.30 -17.72
N PHE A 10 -1.23 -16.28 -16.85
CA PHE A 10 -1.30 -16.50 -15.39
C PHE A 10 -2.67 -17.04 -14.94
N LEU A 11 -3.77 -16.55 -15.52
CA LEU A 11 -5.11 -17.07 -15.22
C LEU A 11 -5.25 -18.56 -15.54
N GLY A 12 -4.57 -19.06 -16.58
CA GLY A 12 -4.55 -20.48 -16.95
C GLY A 12 -3.98 -21.41 -15.86
N TYR A 13 -3.18 -20.88 -14.93
CA TYR A 13 -2.62 -21.64 -13.80
C TYR A 13 -3.48 -21.53 -12.52
N GLY A 14 -4.68 -20.94 -12.60
CA GLY A 14 -5.62 -20.84 -11.49
C GLY A 14 -5.04 -20.11 -10.27
N PHE A 15 -5.23 -20.68 -9.08
CA PHE A 15 -4.82 -20.06 -7.81
C PHE A 15 -3.32 -19.70 -7.74
N VAL A 16 -2.47 -20.60 -8.25
CA VAL A 16 -1.00 -20.41 -8.22
C VAL A 16 -0.59 -19.29 -9.17
N GLY A 17 -1.20 -19.25 -10.36
CA GLY A 17 -0.95 -18.19 -11.34
C GLY A 17 -1.41 -16.83 -10.85
N LEU A 18 -2.59 -16.73 -10.24
CA LEU A 18 -3.10 -15.51 -9.60
C LEU A 18 -2.18 -15.02 -8.48
N THR A 19 -1.70 -15.94 -7.64
CA THR A 19 -0.75 -15.63 -6.58
C THR A 19 0.56 -15.10 -7.17
N GLY A 20 1.11 -15.77 -8.18
CA GLY A 20 2.33 -15.36 -8.87
C GLY A 20 2.18 -14.00 -9.55
N LEU A 21 1.07 -13.75 -10.22
CA LEU A 21 0.75 -12.46 -10.84
C LEU A 21 0.74 -11.33 -9.80
N ALA A 22 0.12 -11.55 -8.64
CA ALA A 22 0.10 -10.57 -7.55
C ALA A 22 1.49 -10.34 -6.93
N VAL A 23 2.35 -11.36 -6.88
CA VAL A 23 3.76 -11.18 -6.49
C VAL A 23 4.50 -10.33 -7.52
N VAL A 24 4.36 -10.63 -8.81
CA VAL A 24 5.03 -9.90 -9.89
C VAL A 24 4.59 -8.43 -9.93
N GLU A 25 3.30 -8.15 -9.78
CA GLU A 25 2.75 -6.78 -9.70
C GLU A 25 3.42 -5.95 -8.60
N LYS A 26 3.80 -6.60 -7.49
CA LYS A 26 4.48 -5.98 -6.35
C LYS A 26 5.93 -5.56 -6.64
N PHE A 27 6.59 -6.16 -7.63
CA PHE A 27 7.96 -5.82 -8.03
C PHE A 27 8.01 -4.94 -9.27
N ILE A 28 7.14 -5.22 -10.22
CA ILE A 28 7.02 -4.50 -11.48
C ILE A 28 5.57 -4.02 -11.52
N PRO A 29 5.28 -2.78 -11.09
CA PRO A 29 3.95 -2.22 -11.20
C PRO A 29 3.66 -1.96 -12.68
N LEU A 30 3.22 -3.01 -13.39
CA LEU A 30 2.86 -2.97 -14.81
C LEU A 30 1.64 -2.07 -15.02
N PHE A 31 0.69 -2.09 -14.07
CA PHE A 31 -0.54 -1.30 -14.08
C PHE A 31 -0.84 -0.75 -12.69
N PRO A 32 -1.70 0.27 -12.58
CA PRO A 32 -2.31 0.58 -11.31
C PRO A 32 -3.15 -0.62 -10.83
N SER A 33 -2.82 -1.11 -9.65
CA SER A 33 -3.35 -2.36 -9.09
C SER A 33 -4.87 -2.46 -9.00
N TYR A 34 -5.57 -1.33 -8.85
CA TYR A 34 -7.02 -1.26 -8.86
C TYR A 34 -7.63 -1.69 -10.20
N VAL A 35 -6.98 -1.40 -11.33
CA VAL A 35 -7.45 -1.85 -12.66
C VAL A 35 -7.31 -3.36 -12.77
N LEU A 36 -6.15 -3.90 -12.40
CA LEU A 36 -5.88 -5.34 -12.46
C LEU A 36 -6.87 -6.12 -11.59
N LEU A 37 -7.07 -5.72 -10.33
CA LEU A 37 -7.98 -6.41 -9.40
C LEU A 37 -9.42 -6.38 -9.90
N MET A 38 -9.86 -5.29 -10.50
CA MET A 38 -11.22 -5.20 -11.02
C MET A 38 -11.42 -6.07 -12.27
N LEU A 39 -10.44 -6.08 -13.18
CA LEU A 39 -10.44 -6.98 -14.35
C LEU A 39 -10.44 -8.46 -13.93
N LEU A 40 -9.62 -8.82 -12.95
CA LEU A 40 -9.61 -10.16 -12.38
C LEU A 40 -10.99 -10.50 -11.80
N GLY A 41 -11.61 -9.59 -11.05
CA GLY A 41 -12.95 -9.79 -10.48
C GLY A 41 -14.02 -10.05 -11.55
N MET A 42 -13.93 -9.39 -12.70
CA MET A 42 -14.86 -9.62 -13.81
C MET A 42 -14.73 -11.00 -14.46
N THR A 43 -13.53 -11.57 -14.44
CA THR A 43 -13.26 -12.90 -15.01
C THR A 43 -13.74 -14.04 -14.12
N VAL A 44 -14.11 -13.75 -12.87
CA VAL A 44 -14.54 -14.75 -11.89
C VAL A 44 -15.95 -15.27 -12.22
N PRO A 45 -16.12 -16.59 -12.36
CA PRO A 45 -17.41 -17.18 -12.76
C PRO A 45 -18.42 -17.29 -11.62
N ASP A 46 -17.97 -17.52 -10.39
CA ASP A 46 -18.83 -17.83 -9.24
C ASP A 46 -18.27 -17.28 -7.90
N PRO A 47 -19.10 -17.20 -6.84
CA PRO A 47 -18.67 -16.65 -5.55
C PRO A 47 -17.54 -17.43 -4.84
N GLN A 48 -17.43 -18.75 -5.04
CA GLN A 48 -16.33 -19.54 -4.44
C GLN A 48 -15.01 -19.19 -5.13
N SER A 49 -15.03 -19.07 -6.45
CA SER A 49 -13.89 -18.58 -7.24
C SER A 49 -13.52 -17.13 -6.88
N LEU A 50 -14.48 -16.30 -6.47
CA LEU A 50 -14.20 -14.94 -5.97
C LEU A 50 -13.39 -14.98 -4.67
N ILE A 51 -13.82 -15.79 -3.71
CA ILE A 51 -13.11 -15.98 -2.44
C ILE A 51 -11.69 -16.52 -2.69
N ALA A 52 -11.55 -17.50 -3.59
CA ALA A 52 -10.26 -18.05 -3.98
C ALA A 52 -9.36 -16.99 -4.63
N THR A 53 -9.92 -16.12 -5.49
CA THR A 53 -9.18 -15.04 -6.15
C THR A 53 -8.76 -13.96 -5.14
N ILE A 54 -9.61 -13.60 -4.19
CA ILE A 54 -9.27 -12.69 -3.09
C ILE A 54 -8.14 -13.28 -2.25
N ALA A 55 -8.22 -14.56 -1.89
CA ALA A 55 -7.19 -15.26 -1.13
C ALA A 55 -5.85 -15.31 -1.90
N ALA A 56 -5.87 -15.69 -3.18
CA ALA A 56 -4.68 -15.78 -4.03
C ALA A 56 -3.98 -14.42 -4.18
N THR A 57 -4.74 -13.38 -4.53
CA THR A 57 -4.20 -12.02 -4.72
C THR A 57 -3.68 -11.44 -3.41
N THR A 58 -4.35 -11.71 -2.28
CA THR A 58 -3.92 -11.29 -0.94
C THR A 58 -2.62 -11.98 -0.53
N LEU A 59 -2.54 -13.30 -0.75
CA LEU A 59 -1.32 -14.06 -0.46
C LEU A 59 -0.16 -13.59 -1.32
N GLY A 60 -0.34 -13.42 -2.62
CA GLY A 60 0.71 -12.94 -3.51
C GLY A 60 1.18 -11.53 -3.15
N SER A 61 0.24 -10.63 -2.84
CA SER A 61 0.55 -9.27 -2.35
C SER A 61 1.36 -9.30 -1.05
N THR A 62 1.00 -10.21 -0.14
CA THR A 62 1.68 -10.40 1.15
C THR A 62 3.09 -10.95 0.95
N ILE A 63 3.25 -11.97 0.11
CA ILE A 63 4.56 -12.56 -0.23
C ILE A 63 5.46 -11.50 -0.83
N GLY A 64 4.99 -10.73 -1.82
CA GLY A 64 5.75 -9.63 -2.41
C GLY A 64 6.17 -8.58 -1.38
N ALA A 65 5.28 -8.23 -0.45
CA ALA A 65 5.62 -7.33 0.66
C ALA A 65 6.66 -7.94 1.61
N CYS A 66 6.55 -9.23 1.95
CA CYS A 66 7.52 -9.94 2.78
C CYS A 66 8.91 -10.02 2.13
N CYS A 67 8.98 -10.18 0.81
CA CYS A 67 10.26 -10.11 0.09
C CYS A 67 10.89 -8.72 0.20
N TRP A 68 10.13 -7.65 -0.02
CA TRP A 68 10.60 -6.27 0.18
C TRP A 68 11.04 -5.99 1.62
N PHE A 69 10.30 -6.54 2.59
CA PHE A 69 10.68 -6.49 4.00
C PHE A 69 12.00 -7.21 4.27
N GLY A 70 12.20 -8.40 3.69
CA GLY A 70 13.44 -9.15 3.78
C GLY A 70 14.62 -8.36 3.21
N ILE A 71 14.45 -7.76 2.03
CA ILE A 71 15.45 -6.86 1.42
C ILE A 71 15.77 -5.71 2.38
N GLY A 72 14.75 -5.03 2.91
CA GLY A 72 14.93 -3.97 3.91
C GLY A 72 15.70 -4.42 5.15
N ARG A 73 15.41 -5.62 5.65
CA ARG A 73 16.05 -6.20 6.84
C ARG A 73 17.52 -6.53 6.60
N THR A 74 17.87 -7.05 5.41
CA THR A 74 19.27 -7.34 5.04
C THR A 74 20.13 -6.09 4.92
N LEU A 75 19.54 -4.94 4.55
CA LEU A 75 20.25 -3.66 4.50
C LEU A 75 20.69 -3.16 5.90
N GLY A 76 19.99 -3.60 6.96
CA GLY A 76 20.35 -3.37 8.36
C GLY A 76 20.08 -1.94 8.86
N GLY A 77 19.27 -1.81 9.92
CA GLY A 77 18.85 -0.52 10.48
C GLY A 77 20.00 0.41 10.86
N GLU A 78 21.08 -0.10 11.47
CA GLU A 78 22.24 0.71 11.85
C GLU A 78 23.07 1.19 10.65
N ARG A 79 23.26 0.34 9.63
CA ARG A 79 24.00 0.69 8.41
C ARG A 79 23.24 1.74 7.60
N VAL A 80 21.92 1.61 7.53
CA VAL A 80 21.05 2.57 6.84
C VAL A 80 20.93 3.87 7.64
N ALA A 81 20.76 3.83 8.96
CA ALA A 81 20.72 5.04 9.79
C ALA A 81 22.01 5.86 9.65
N ARG A 82 23.18 5.19 9.61
CA ARG A 82 24.48 5.83 9.37
C ARG A 82 24.57 6.44 7.96
N LYS A 83 24.11 5.73 6.92
CA LYS A 83 24.10 6.24 5.53
C LYS A 83 23.09 7.37 5.31
N VAL A 84 21.90 7.31 5.91
CA VAL A 84 20.90 8.39 5.85
C VAL A 84 21.43 9.64 6.55
N GLY A 85 22.11 9.49 7.70
CA GLY A 85 22.75 10.59 8.42
C GLY A 85 23.92 11.23 7.67
N GLN A 86 24.70 10.44 6.93
CA GLN A 86 25.87 10.93 6.17
C GLN A 86 25.52 11.49 4.78
N TYR A 87 24.60 10.87 4.04
CA TYR A 87 24.32 11.19 2.64
C TYR A 87 22.98 11.92 2.43
N GLY A 88 22.18 12.12 3.49
CA GLY A 88 20.93 12.88 3.46
C GLY A 88 19.76 12.21 2.70
N LYS A 89 20.02 11.19 1.89
CA LYS A 89 19.04 10.33 1.20
C LYS A 89 19.63 8.93 1.02
N PHE A 90 18.94 7.89 1.48
CA PHE A 90 19.29 6.51 1.15
C PHE A 90 18.02 5.74 0.78
N ILE A 91 18.00 5.18 -0.42
CA ILE A 91 16.92 4.32 -0.98
C ILE A 91 15.52 4.79 -0.53
N PHE A 92 14.99 5.84 -1.17
CA PHE A 92 13.65 6.41 -0.90
C PHE A 92 13.38 6.91 0.53
N LEU A 93 14.37 6.86 1.43
CA LEU A 93 14.27 7.31 2.81
C LEU A 93 15.01 8.64 3.01
N SER A 94 14.22 9.70 3.20
CA SER A 94 14.71 10.97 3.74
C SER A 94 14.82 10.87 5.28
N PRO A 95 15.78 11.55 5.93
CA PRO A 95 15.88 11.61 7.40
C PRO A 95 14.54 11.94 8.08
N LYS A 96 13.79 12.91 7.52
CA LYS A 96 12.46 13.29 8.04
C LYS A 96 11.42 12.19 7.89
N LEU A 97 11.48 11.41 6.82
CA LEU A 97 10.56 10.29 6.59
C LEU A 97 10.91 9.11 7.51
N TYR A 98 12.20 8.82 7.68
CA TYR A 98 12.70 7.81 8.60
C TYR A 98 12.24 8.09 10.04
N GLU A 99 12.43 9.31 10.53
CA GLU A 99 12.03 9.68 11.89
C GLU A 99 10.50 9.61 12.09
N ARG A 100 9.73 10.08 11.10
CA ARG A 100 8.26 9.97 11.12
C ARG A 100 7.79 8.53 11.13
N LEU A 101 8.34 7.68 10.27
CA LEU A 101 8.00 6.26 10.24
C LEU A 101 8.39 5.61 11.56
N THR A 102 9.60 5.84 12.06
CA THR A 102 10.07 5.32 13.36
C THR A 102 9.12 5.70 14.49
N ASN A 103 8.70 6.96 14.57
CA ASN A 103 7.77 7.42 15.59
C ASN A 103 6.35 6.85 15.43
N ALA A 104 5.86 6.72 14.20
CA ALA A 104 4.55 6.11 13.93
C ALA A 104 4.57 4.62 14.32
N TYR A 105 5.61 3.92 13.89
CA TYR A 105 5.86 2.52 14.21
C TYR A 105 5.95 2.32 15.74
N ARG A 106 6.77 3.10 16.46
CA ARG A 106 6.87 3.03 17.94
C ARG A 106 5.53 3.15 18.67
N ARG A 107 4.55 3.88 18.10
CA ARG A 107 3.21 3.97 18.71
C ARG A 107 2.39 2.71 18.45
N ASN A 108 2.32 2.26 17.20
CA ASN A 108 1.54 1.07 16.85
C ASN A 108 1.94 0.45 15.51
N HIS A 109 2.89 -0.49 15.55
CA HIS A 109 3.44 -1.09 14.34
C HIS A 109 2.42 -1.86 13.50
N PHE A 110 1.41 -2.47 14.13
CA PHE A 110 0.36 -3.23 13.46
C PHE A 110 -0.55 -2.32 12.65
N TRP A 111 -1.15 -1.30 13.29
CA TRP A 111 -2.10 -0.42 12.63
C TRP A 111 -1.46 0.44 11.56
N VAL A 112 -0.22 0.89 11.76
CA VAL A 112 0.54 1.65 10.76
C VAL A 112 0.78 0.80 9.50
N THR A 113 1.13 -0.48 9.67
CA THR A 113 1.32 -1.38 8.54
C THR A 113 -0.01 -1.65 7.83
N MET A 114 -1.05 -2.01 8.58
CA MET A 114 -2.36 -2.36 8.02
C MET A 114 -3.00 -1.19 7.24
N THR A 115 -3.07 -0.01 7.85
CA THR A 115 -3.62 1.20 7.20
C THR A 115 -2.72 1.72 6.09
N GLY A 116 -1.42 1.46 6.18
CA GLY A 116 -0.48 1.75 5.12
C GLY A 116 -0.73 0.96 3.83
N GLN A 117 -1.25 -0.26 3.94
CA GLN A 117 -1.59 -1.09 2.77
C GLN A 117 -2.79 -0.56 1.99
N THR A 118 -3.66 0.24 2.61
CA THR A 118 -4.82 0.85 1.94
C THR A 118 -4.46 2.14 1.20
N ILE A 119 -3.20 2.55 1.22
CA ILE A 119 -2.72 3.72 0.49
C ILE A 119 -1.87 3.23 -0.69
N PRO A 120 -2.23 3.44 -1.97
CA PRO A 120 -1.52 2.94 -3.15
C PRO A 120 -0.03 3.25 -3.15
N THR A 121 0.32 4.46 -2.76
CA THR A 121 1.73 4.88 -2.68
C THR A 121 2.39 4.15 -1.52
N ALA A 122 1.78 4.17 -0.33
CA ALA A 122 2.42 3.61 0.86
C ALA A 122 2.54 2.07 0.80
N ARG A 123 1.57 1.35 0.23
CA ARG A 123 1.57 -0.13 0.16
C ARG A 123 2.77 -0.70 -0.61
N VAL A 124 3.30 0.05 -1.57
CA VAL A 124 4.49 -0.34 -2.35
C VAL A 124 5.74 -0.07 -1.52
N TYR A 125 5.83 1.11 -0.91
CA TYR A 125 7.05 1.57 -0.26
C TYR A 125 7.20 1.16 1.21
N LEU A 126 6.14 0.79 1.94
CA LEU A 126 6.20 0.59 3.40
C LEU A 126 6.95 -0.66 3.84
N ALA A 127 6.99 -1.70 3.01
CA ALA A 127 7.66 -2.96 3.34
C ALA A 127 9.18 -2.79 3.54
N LEU A 128 9.82 -2.01 2.67
CA LEU A 128 11.26 -1.76 2.72
C LEU A 128 11.72 -1.03 4.00
N PRO A 129 11.16 0.13 4.41
CA PRO A 129 11.49 0.80 5.65
C PRO A 129 11.05 0.00 6.88
N ALA A 130 9.95 -0.75 6.82
CA ALA A 130 9.58 -1.68 7.89
C ALA A 130 10.68 -2.73 8.12
N GLY A 131 11.27 -3.26 7.05
CA GLY A 131 12.43 -4.15 7.11
C GLY A 131 13.67 -3.47 7.69
N ILE A 132 13.99 -2.27 7.21
CA ILE A 132 15.14 -1.47 7.69
C ILE A 132 15.02 -1.15 9.18
N LEU A 133 13.82 -0.78 9.64
CA LEU A 133 13.53 -0.50 11.05
C LEU A 133 13.55 -1.75 11.93
N GLY A 134 13.68 -2.95 11.35
CA GLY A 134 13.78 -4.19 12.09
C GLY A 134 12.48 -4.57 12.81
N LEU A 135 11.32 -4.28 12.22
CA LEU A 135 10.04 -4.64 12.84
C LEU A 135 9.90 -6.15 13.04
N ASP A 136 8.97 -6.55 13.90
CA ASP A 136 8.61 -7.95 14.05
C ASP A 136 7.96 -8.46 12.75
N PHE A 137 8.55 -9.53 12.19
CA PHE A 137 8.12 -10.09 10.90
C PHE A 137 6.70 -10.68 10.98
N LYS A 138 6.31 -11.27 12.12
CA LYS A 138 4.98 -11.86 12.28
C LYS A 138 3.91 -10.77 12.30
N ILE A 139 4.14 -9.72 13.10
CA ILE A 139 3.22 -8.57 13.18
C ILE A 139 3.12 -7.90 11.80
N PHE A 140 4.25 -7.67 11.13
CA PHE A 140 4.27 -7.11 9.79
C PHE A 140 3.48 -7.96 8.79
N SER A 141 3.71 -9.28 8.78
CA SER A 141 3.07 -10.19 7.83
C SER A 141 1.56 -10.26 8.04
N VAL A 142 1.09 -10.35 9.27
CA VAL A 142 -0.35 -10.40 9.59
C VAL A 142 -1.02 -9.07 9.28
N ALA A 143 -0.41 -7.94 9.65
CA ALA A 143 -0.96 -6.62 9.34
C ALA A 143 -1.00 -6.36 7.82
N THR A 144 0.03 -6.83 7.10
CA THR A 144 0.09 -6.76 5.64
C THR A 144 -1.00 -7.62 5.03
N LEU A 145 -1.20 -8.85 5.49
CA LEU A 145 -2.23 -9.76 4.99
C LEU A 145 -3.62 -9.15 5.15
N LEU A 146 -3.95 -8.65 6.34
CA LEU A 146 -5.25 -8.02 6.60
C LEU A 146 -5.44 -6.73 5.79
N GLY A 147 -4.42 -5.88 5.72
CA GLY A 147 -4.47 -4.65 4.94
C GLY A 147 -4.59 -4.90 3.43
N SER A 148 -3.88 -5.91 2.92
CA SER A 148 -3.95 -6.31 1.50
C SER A 148 -5.30 -6.93 1.17
N MET A 149 -5.88 -7.71 2.07
CA MET A 149 -7.23 -8.26 1.91
C MET A 149 -8.27 -7.13 1.88
N LEU A 150 -8.17 -6.17 2.81
CA LEU A 150 -9.04 -5.00 2.88
C LEU A 150 -8.93 -4.12 1.62
N TRP A 151 -7.75 -4.07 1.02
CA TRP A 151 -7.53 -3.40 -0.26
C TRP A 151 -8.08 -4.20 -1.44
N ASN A 152 -7.77 -5.49 -1.54
CA ASN A 152 -8.08 -6.31 -2.72
C ASN A 152 -9.56 -6.65 -2.83
N ALA A 153 -10.22 -6.97 -1.71
CA ALA A 153 -11.59 -7.48 -1.72
C ALA A 153 -12.61 -6.51 -2.34
N PRO A 154 -12.63 -5.20 -2.03
CA PRO A 154 -13.55 -4.26 -2.65
C PRO A 154 -13.41 -4.21 -4.18
N PHE A 155 -12.20 -4.15 -4.73
CA PHE A 155 -12.01 -4.09 -6.18
C PHE A 155 -12.40 -5.39 -6.89
N LEU A 156 -12.07 -6.54 -6.30
CA LEU A 156 -12.48 -7.84 -6.83
C LEU A 156 -14.00 -8.02 -6.78
N CYS A 157 -14.64 -7.64 -5.68
CA CYS A 157 -16.10 -7.67 -5.57
C CYS A 157 -16.78 -6.72 -6.56
N LEU A 158 -16.25 -5.50 -6.73
CA LEU A 158 -16.74 -4.55 -7.73
C LEU A 158 -16.63 -5.12 -9.14
N GLY A 159 -15.48 -5.70 -9.49
CA GLY A 159 -15.31 -6.40 -10.76
C GLY A 159 -16.32 -7.53 -10.95
N TYR A 160 -16.51 -8.37 -9.92
CA TYR A 160 -17.45 -9.48 -9.98
C TYR A 160 -18.91 -9.04 -10.17
N VAL A 161 -19.32 -7.92 -9.58
CA VAL A 161 -20.66 -7.34 -9.78
C VAL A 161 -20.79 -6.70 -11.16
N LEU A 162 -19.74 -6.05 -11.64
CA LEU A 162 -19.73 -5.36 -12.94
C LEU A 162 -19.66 -6.32 -14.14
N ARG A 163 -19.34 -7.60 -13.93
CA ARG A 163 -19.20 -8.59 -15.01
C ARG A 163 -20.44 -8.76 -15.90
N THR A 164 -21.63 -8.48 -15.36
CA THR A 164 -22.92 -8.61 -16.07
C THR A 164 -23.43 -7.29 -16.63
N SER A 165 -22.73 -6.18 -16.40
CA SER A 165 -23.14 -4.87 -16.90
C SER A 165 -22.55 -4.61 -18.29
N GLU A 166 -23.29 -3.93 -19.16
CA GLU A 166 -22.79 -3.44 -20.46
C GLU A 166 -21.78 -2.27 -20.33
N TYR A 167 -21.40 -1.91 -19.11
CA TYR A 167 -20.43 -0.84 -18.87
C TYR A 167 -19.03 -1.24 -19.29
N ASP A 168 -18.35 -0.32 -19.98
CA ASP A 168 -16.92 -0.46 -20.31
C ASP A 168 -16.10 -0.64 -19.00
N PRO A 169 -15.47 -1.82 -18.81
CA PRO A 169 -14.69 -2.14 -17.62
C PRO A 169 -13.62 -1.11 -17.31
N PHE A 170 -12.95 -0.60 -18.36
CA PHE A 170 -11.85 0.33 -18.19
C PHE A 170 -12.35 1.68 -17.68
N ARG A 171 -13.52 2.14 -18.16
CA ARG A 171 -14.15 3.37 -17.67
C ARG A 171 -14.61 3.24 -16.23
N ALA A 172 -15.25 2.13 -15.87
CA ALA A 172 -15.69 1.91 -14.49
C ALA A 172 -14.49 1.85 -13.53
N ALA A 173 -13.41 1.16 -13.91
CA ALA A 173 -12.18 1.06 -13.11
C ALA A 173 -11.54 2.45 -12.98
N PHE A 174 -11.50 3.21 -14.07
CA PHE A 174 -10.96 4.56 -14.10
C PHE A 174 -11.73 5.49 -13.16
N TRP A 175 -13.07 5.50 -13.19
CA TRP A 175 -13.85 6.35 -12.29
C TRP A 175 -13.78 5.91 -10.84
N ALA A 176 -13.74 4.60 -10.56
CA ALA A 176 -13.51 4.08 -9.22
C ALA A 176 -12.12 4.50 -8.69
N ALA A 177 -11.09 4.43 -9.54
CA ALA A 177 -9.75 4.91 -9.23
C ALA A 177 -9.71 6.41 -8.98
N VAL A 178 -10.36 7.21 -9.83
CA VAL A 178 -10.47 8.66 -9.68
C VAL A 178 -11.17 9.01 -8.38
N GLY A 179 -12.28 8.33 -8.04
CA GLY A 179 -12.99 8.52 -6.79
C GLY A 179 -12.13 8.21 -5.57
N LEU A 180 -11.45 7.07 -5.59
CA LEU A 180 -10.55 6.65 -4.51
C LEU A 180 -9.37 7.62 -4.32
N VAL A 181 -8.66 7.95 -5.40
CA VAL A 181 -7.56 8.92 -5.38
C VAL A 181 -8.08 10.28 -4.91
N GLY A 182 -9.28 10.68 -5.34
CA GLY A 182 -9.96 11.88 -4.88
C GLY A 182 -10.17 11.87 -3.36
N VAL A 183 -10.67 10.77 -2.80
CA VAL A 183 -10.85 10.60 -1.35
C VAL A 183 -9.50 10.65 -0.61
N GLU A 184 -8.48 9.94 -1.08
CA GLU A 184 -7.15 9.96 -0.46
C GLU A 184 -6.53 11.36 -0.46
N THR A 185 -6.59 12.04 -1.61
CA THR A 185 -6.05 13.40 -1.77
C THR A 185 -6.80 14.38 -0.87
N SER A 186 -8.12 14.21 -0.74
CA SER A 186 -8.97 15.01 0.17
C SER A 186 -8.59 14.79 1.63
N ILE A 187 -8.40 13.54 2.06
CA ILE A 187 -7.96 13.22 3.42
C ILE A 187 -6.59 13.83 3.69
N ILE A 188 -5.64 13.70 2.77
CA ILE A 188 -4.29 14.29 2.89
C ILE A 188 -4.38 15.82 2.97
N ALA A 189 -5.20 16.45 2.13
CA ALA A 189 -5.40 17.90 2.12
C ALA A 189 -6.01 18.39 3.44
N ILE A 190 -7.06 17.71 3.94
CA ILE A 190 -7.69 18.02 5.22
C ILE A 190 -6.67 17.92 6.35
N VAL A 191 -5.91 16.83 6.43
CA VAL A 191 -4.87 16.64 7.45
C VAL A 191 -3.77 17.71 7.34
N ALA A 192 -3.35 18.07 6.12
CA ALA A 192 -2.36 19.11 5.90
C ALA A 192 -2.86 20.49 6.35
N ILE A 193 -4.13 20.83 6.05
CA ILE A 193 -4.78 22.07 6.50
C ILE A 193 -4.88 22.10 8.02
N TYR A 194 -5.33 21.00 8.65
CA TYR A 194 -5.41 20.90 10.11
C TYR A 194 -4.04 21.07 10.78
N ARG A 195 -2.99 20.46 10.22
CA ARG A 195 -1.62 20.59 10.73
C ARG A 195 -1.06 22.00 10.59
N ARG A 196 -1.32 22.68 9.46
CA ARG A 196 -0.94 24.10 9.27
C ARG A 196 -1.68 25.03 10.24
N ARG A 197 -2.96 24.76 10.50
CA ARG A 197 -3.76 25.53 11.47
C ARG A 197 -3.28 25.34 12.92
N MET A 198 -2.82 24.15 13.29
CA MET A 198 -2.25 23.93 14.62
C MET A 198 -0.84 24.53 14.79
N SER A 199 0.02 24.50 13.77
CA SER A 199 1.37 25.09 13.90
C SER A 199 1.34 26.63 13.99
N GLY A 200 0.30 27.28 13.47
CA GLY A 200 0.09 28.73 13.61
C GLY A 200 -0.37 29.19 15.01
N ARG A 201 -0.72 28.26 15.92
CA ARG A 201 -1.16 28.57 17.29
C ARG A 201 -0.03 28.57 18.32
N SER A 202 1.09 27.89 18.05
CA SER A 202 2.21 27.79 19.01
C SER A 202 3.08 29.05 19.08
N SER A 203 2.99 29.96 18.11
CA SER A 203 3.81 31.19 18.06
C SER A 203 3.16 32.43 18.69
N ARG A 204 1.96 32.32 19.28
CA ARG A 204 1.24 33.47 19.90
C ARG A 204 1.24 33.47 21.44
N GLN A 205 1.87 32.51 22.11
CA GLN A 205 1.84 32.39 23.57
C GLN A 205 3.15 32.77 24.28
N GLY A 206 4.05 33.47 23.59
CA GLY A 206 5.22 34.11 24.19
C GLY A 206 5.14 35.62 24.02
N LEU A 207 4.41 36.31 24.92
CA LEU A 207 4.56 37.75 25.13
C LEU A 207 5.02 37.97 26.58
N PRO A 208 5.94 38.90 26.82
CA PRO A 208 6.78 38.94 28.00
C PRO A 208 6.00 39.41 29.23
N VAL A 209 6.37 38.84 30.38
CA VAL A 209 6.03 39.35 31.71
C VAL A 209 6.49 40.81 31.79
N LYS A 210 5.55 41.75 31.83
CA LYS A 210 5.82 43.12 32.28
C LYS A 210 6.14 43.03 33.77
N GLN A 211 7.39 43.23 34.12
CA GLN A 211 7.79 43.70 35.43
C GLN A 211 7.61 45.22 35.43
N GLU A 212 6.61 45.71 36.15
CA GLU A 212 6.59 47.03 36.79
C GLU A 212 5.84 46.87 38.13
#